data_AF-A0A2H3D8E7-F1
#
_entry.id   AF-A0A2H3D8E7-F1
#
_cell.length_a   1.000
_cell.length_b   1.000
_cell.length_c   1.000
_cell.angle_alpha   90.00
_cell.angle_beta   90.00
_cell.angle_gamma   90.00
#
_symmetry.space_group_name_H-M   'P 1'
#
loop_
_entity.id
_entity.type
_entity.pdbx_description
1 polymer ?
#
loop_
_entity_poly.entity_id
_entity_poly.type
_entity_poly.pdbx_seq_one_letter_code
_entity_poly.pdbx_strand_id
1 'polypeptide(L)'
;LRSNEIPSDAELSEFQDVVNRGRRRMADIDEKIAGARELIDKLEQERRSITVEIEDVKIVSSPVRRLPPDVLRTICLETIPSSFNIMSPTFRFCDSLDTRSSPWTISHVCRRWRSTVVSAPELWSVT
;
A
#
# COMPACT_ATOMS: atom_id res chain seq x y z
N LEU A 1 -11.02 -31.41 -48.13
CA LEU A 1 -12.35 -32.04 -48.22
C LEU A 1 -12.94 -31.71 -49.59
N ARG A 2 -12.79 -32.62 -50.56
CA ARG A 2 -13.32 -32.49 -51.94
C ARG A 2 -14.00 -33.80 -52.36
N SER A 3 -14.95 -34.28 -51.55
CA SER A 3 -15.91 -35.31 -51.96
C SER A 3 -17.21 -35.09 -51.19
N ASN A 4 -18.34 -35.13 -51.89
CA ASN A 4 -19.70 -35.02 -51.32
C ASN A 4 -20.28 -36.41 -51.01
N GLU A 5 -19.45 -37.44 -50.89
CA GLU A 5 -19.89 -38.78 -50.53
C GLU A 5 -20.07 -38.92 -49.01
N ILE A 6 -21.05 -39.73 -48.63
CA ILE A 6 -21.35 -40.03 -47.22
C ILE A 6 -20.19 -40.85 -46.67
N PRO A 7 -19.58 -40.45 -45.54
CA PRO A 7 -18.47 -41.20 -44.93
C PRO A 7 -18.90 -42.62 -44.59
N SER A 8 -18.01 -43.57 -44.84
CA SER A 8 -18.17 -44.95 -44.40
C SER A 8 -18.12 -45.07 -42.87
N ASP A 9 -18.66 -46.15 -42.32
CA ASP A 9 -18.66 -46.41 -40.87
C ASP A 9 -17.23 -46.43 -40.28
N ALA A 10 -16.24 -46.88 -41.07
CA ALA A 10 -14.84 -46.87 -40.67
C ALA A 10 -14.28 -45.45 -40.54
N GLU A 11 -14.59 -44.55 -41.49
CA GLU A 11 -14.20 -43.14 -41.43
C GLU A 11 -14.90 -42.42 -40.27
N LEU A 12 -16.18 -42.72 -40.02
CA LEU A 12 -16.91 -42.19 -38.87
C LEU A 12 -16.27 -42.62 -37.54
N SER A 13 -15.84 -43.88 -37.42
CA SER A 13 -15.12 -44.37 -36.24
C SER A 13 -13.77 -43.66 -36.05
N GLU A 14 -13.01 -43.45 -37.13
CA GLU A 14 -11.74 -42.75 -37.06
C GLU A 14 -11.93 -41.28 -36.62
N PHE A 15 -12.96 -40.60 -37.13
CA PHE A 15 -13.30 -39.24 -36.69
C PHE A 15 -13.69 -39.20 -35.21
N GLN A 16 -14.48 -40.16 -34.73
CA GLN A 16 -14.83 -40.25 -33.31
C GLN A 16 -13.59 -40.46 -32.44
N ASP A 17 -12.65 -41.29 -32.87
CA ASP A 17 -11.40 -41.52 -32.15
C ASP A 17 -10.52 -40.27 -32.09
N VAL A 18 -10.42 -39.52 -33.19
CA VAL A 18 -9.74 -38.22 -33.22
C VAL A 18 -10.37 -37.25 -32.21
N VAL A 19 -11.70 -37.14 -32.21
CA VAL A 19 -12.44 -36.28 -31.27
C VAL A 19 -12.20 -36.73 -29.83
N ASN A 20 -12.25 -38.03 -29.55
CA ASN A 20 -12.06 -38.58 -28.20
C ASN A 20 -10.61 -38.39 -27.70
N ARG A 21 -9.61 -38.49 -28.58
CA ARG A 21 -8.22 -38.13 -28.25
C ARG A 21 -8.07 -36.63 -27.96
N GLY A 22 -8.71 -35.79 -28.78
CA GLY A 22 -8.75 -34.33 -28.58
C GLY A 22 -9.35 -33.96 -27.23
N ARG A 23 -10.51 -34.52 -26.89
CA ARG A 23 -11.20 -34.30 -25.60
C ARG A 23 -10.34 -34.68 -24.40
N ARG A 24 -9.65 -35.83 -24.45
CA ARG A 24 -8.75 -36.26 -23.37
C ARG A 24 -7.57 -35.30 -23.19
N ARG A 25 -6.96 -34.84 -24.29
CA ARG A 25 -5.86 -33.87 -24.22
C ARG A 25 -6.31 -32.51 -23.71
N MET A 26 -7.52 -32.07 -24.07
CA MET A 26 -8.08 -30.84 -23.52
C MET A 26 -8.27 -30.94 -22.01
N ALA A 27 -8.85 -32.04 -21.51
CA ALA A 27 -9.04 -32.25 -20.07
C ALA A 27 -7.71 -32.21 -19.28
N ASP A 28 -6.66 -32.86 -19.78
CA ASP A 28 -5.32 -32.81 -19.16
C ASP A 28 -4.73 -31.40 -19.12
N ILE A 29 -4.93 -30.60 -20.18
CA ILE A 29 -4.49 -29.21 -20.20
C ILE A 29 -5.31 -28.37 -19.22
N ASP A 30 -6.63 -28.55 -19.18
CA ASP A 30 -7.51 -27.80 -18.28
C ASP A 30 -7.17 -28.10 -16.80
N GLU A 31 -6.85 -29.34 -16.46
CA GLU A 31 -6.37 -29.74 -15.13
C GLU A 31 -5.05 -29.03 -14.77
N LYS A 32 -4.09 -29.01 -15.71
CA LYS A 32 -2.81 -28.30 -15.52
C LYS A 32 -3.01 -26.79 -15.36
N ILE A 33 -3.94 -26.20 -16.12
CA ILE A 33 -4.30 -24.78 -16.00
C ILE A 33 -4.92 -24.51 -14.63
N ALA A 34 -5.82 -25.37 -14.16
CA ALA A 34 -6.44 -25.24 -12.85
C ALA A 34 -5.38 -25.27 -11.73
N GLY A 35 -4.47 -26.26 -11.76
CA GLY A 35 -3.39 -26.35 -10.78
C GLY A 35 -2.41 -25.16 -10.84
N ALA A 36 -2.07 -24.67 -12.03
CA ALA A 36 -1.22 -23.49 -12.18
C ALA A 36 -1.89 -22.22 -11.63
N ARG A 37 -3.21 -22.07 -11.82
CA ARG A 37 -3.97 -20.94 -11.25
C ARG A 37 -3.98 -20.98 -9.73
N GLU A 38 -4.22 -22.15 -9.13
CA GLU A 38 -4.19 -22.30 -7.67
C GLU A 38 -2.80 -21.95 -7.09
N LEU A 39 -1.73 -22.36 -7.78
CA LEU A 39 -0.37 -22.01 -7.38
C LEU A 39 -0.11 -20.50 -7.47
N ILE A 40 -0.58 -19.85 -8.54
CA ILE A 40 -0.47 -18.39 -8.70
C ILE A 40 -1.21 -17.69 -7.56
N ASP A 41 -2.45 -18.08 -7.27
CA ASP A 41 -3.27 -17.48 -6.21
C ASP A 41 -2.59 -17.57 -4.84
N LYS A 42 -1.98 -18.73 -4.54
CA LYS A 42 -1.21 -18.95 -3.31
C LYS A 42 0.01 -18.03 -3.23
N LEU A 43 0.80 -17.96 -4.30
CA LEU A 43 2.00 -17.11 -4.34
C LEU A 43 1.65 -15.62 -4.26
N GLU A 44 0.56 -15.20 -4.87
CA GLU A 44 0.09 -13.82 -4.73
C GLU A 44 -0.35 -13.50 -3.30
N GLN A 45 -1.01 -14.44 -2.61
CA GLN A 45 -1.39 -14.25 -1.21
C GLN A 45 -0.16 -14.11 -0.32
N GLU A 46 0.85 -14.95 -0.51
CA GLU A 46 2.11 -14.87 0.22
C GLU A 46 2.83 -13.55 -0.06
N ARG A 47 2.92 -13.14 -1.34
CA ARG A 47 3.49 -11.85 -1.74
C ARG A 47 2.76 -10.68 -1.07
N ARG A 48 1.42 -10.72 -1.00
CA ARG A 48 0.63 -9.68 -0.31
C ARG A 48 0.98 -9.61 1.17
N SER A 49 1.08 -10.76 1.87
CA SER A 49 1.46 -10.81 3.29
C SER A 49 2.83 -10.16 3.52
N ILE A 50 3.85 -10.60 2.76
CA ILE A 50 5.21 -10.10 2.88
C ILE A 50 5.28 -8.60 2.58
N THR A 51 4.50 -8.12 1.60
CA THR A 51 4.46 -6.69 1.26
C THR A 51 3.92 -5.85 2.42
N VAL A 52 2.88 -6.34 3.11
CA VAL A 52 2.34 -5.68 4.30
C VAL A 52 3.37 -5.64 5.42
N GLU A 53 4.04 -6.77 5.71
CA GLU A 53 5.09 -6.85 6.73
C GLU A 53 6.26 -5.89 6.46
N ILE A 54 6.72 -5.82 5.20
CA ILE A 54 7.78 -4.89 4.79
C ILE A 54 7.35 -3.44 5.02
N GLU A 55 6.12 -3.08 4.68
CA GLU A 55 5.62 -1.72 4.83
C GLU A 55 5.50 -1.33 6.31
N ASP A 56 5.00 -2.23 7.15
CA ASP A 56 4.95 -2.01 8.60
C ASP A 56 6.35 -1.79 9.19
N VAL A 57 7.33 -2.60 8.78
CA VAL A 57 8.72 -2.43 9.22
C VAL A 57 9.30 -1.11 8.74
N LYS A 58 9.05 -0.69 7.50
CA LYS A 58 9.49 0.62 6.98
C LYS A 58 8.88 1.78 7.78
N ILE A 59 7.59 1.70 8.05
CA ILE A 59 6.87 2.71 8.84
C ILE A 59 7.49 2.83 10.24
N VAL A 60 7.76 1.71 10.91
CA VAL A 60 8.35 1.69 12.26
C VAL A 60 9.83 2.11 12.24
N SER A 61 10.60 1.71 11.23
CA SER A 61 12.02 2.04 11.10
C SER A 61 12.31 3.43 10.52
N SER A 62 11.26 4.15 10.08
CA SER A 62 11.37 5.49 9.53
C SER A 62 12.18 6.42 10.46
N PRO A 63 13.12 7.21 9.92
CA PRO A 63 13.97 8.11 10.73
C PRO A 63 13.16 9.04 11.63
N VAL A 64 12.00 9.48 11.15
CA VAL A 64 11.03 10.33 11.85
C VAL A 64 10.58 9.75 13.20
N ARG A 65 10.45 8.41 13.31
CA ARG A 65 10.10 7.73 14.57
C ARG A 65 11.29 7.52 15.51
N ARG A 66 12.51 7.62 14.99
CA ARG A 66 13.77 7.43 15.73
C ARG A 66 14.42 8.73 16.20
N LEU A 67 13.86 9.89 15.84
CA LEU A 67 14.35 11.18 16.33
C LEU A 67 14.35 11.22 17.86
N PRO A 68 15.47 11.65 18.49
CA PRO A 68 15.49 11.95 19.92
C PRO A 68 14.40 12.97 20.27
N PRO A 69 13.79 12.89 21.46
CA PRO A 69 12.75 13.83 21.88
C PRO A 69 13.19 15.30 21.78
N ASP A 70 14.45 15.59 22.09
CA ASP A 70 15.00 16.95 22.03
C ASP A 70 15.05 17.50 20.60
N VAL A 71 15.53 16.70 19.65
CA VAL A 71 15.56 17.07 18.22
C VAL A 71 14.16 17.30 17.68
N LEU A 72 13.22 16.41 18.05
CA LEU A 72 11.82 16.55 17.69
C LEU A 72 11.22 17.84 18.24
N ARG A 73 11.51 18.17 19.50
CA ARG A 73 11.08 19.41 20.14
C ARG A 73 11.66 20.64 19.44
N THR A 74 12.95 20.63 19.07
CA THR A 74 13.57 21.70 18.27
C THR A 74 12.84 21.88 16.94
N ILE A 75 12.56 20.80 16.21
CA ILE A 75 11.81 20.86 14.96
C ILE A 75 10.42 21.48 15.19
N CYS A 76 9.73 21.10 16.26
CA CYS A 76 8.42 21.68 16.58
C CYS A 76 8.50 23.18 16.84
N LEU A 77 9.51 23.64 17.60
CA LEU A 77 9.72 25.06 17.91
C LEU A 77 9.98 25.89 16.65
N GLU A 78 10.77 25.38 15.71
CA GLU A 78 11.06 26.06 14.43
C GLU A 78 9.83 26.25 13.53
N THR A 79 8.74 25.52 13.80
CA THR A 79 7.50 25.68 13.03
C THR A 79 6.55 26.71 13.62
N ILE A 80 6.83 27.21 14.82
CA ILE A 80 6.06 28.27 15.46
C ILE A 80 6.59 29.61 14.92
N PRO A 81 5.70 30.53 14.49
CA PRO A 81 6.12 31.85 14.04
C PRO A 81 6.91 32.60 15.13
N SER A 82 8.12 33.06 14.79
CA SER A 82 8.90 33.92 15.67
C SER A 82 8.24 35.30 15.84
N SER A 83 8.63 36.03 16.88
CA SER A 83 8.19 37.41 17.11
C SER A 83 8.43 38.33 15.90
N PHE A 84 9.51 38.09 15.16
CA PHE A 84 9.81 38.79 13.90
C PHE A 84 8.80 38.46 12.80
N ASN A 85 8.38 37.20 12.68
CA ASN A 85 7.37 36.78 11.71
C ASN A 85 6.00 37.39 12.03
N ILE A 86 5.62 37.47 13.31
CA ILE A 86 4.34 38.04 13.75
C ILE A 86 4.26 39.54 13.44
N MET A 87 5.39 40.25 13.47
CA MET A 87 5.45 41.69 13.18
C MET A 87 5.45 42.02 11.68
N SER A 88 5.46 41.01 10.79
CA SER A 88 5.38 41.23 9.35
C SER A 88 3.97 41.66 8.92
N PRO A 89 3.82 42.70 8.07
CA PRO A 89 2.52 43.15 7.57
C PRO A 89 1.79 42.11 6.70
N THR A 90 2.47 41.03 6.30
CA THR A 90 1.88 39.91 5.55
C THR A 90 1.48 38.73 6.43
N PHE A 91 1.78 38.78 7.74
CA PHE A 91 1.51 37.67 8.65
C PHE A 91 0.03 37.58 8.99
N ARG A 92 -0.58 36.42 8.71
CA ARG A 92 -1.92 36.11 9.21
C ARG A 92 -1.79 35.61 10.64
N PHE A 93 -2.49 36.27 11.56
CA PHE A 93 -2.57 35.87 12.96
C PHE A 93 -2.85 34.37 13.07
N CYS A 94 -1.93 33.62 13.66
CA CYS A 94 -2.10 32.20 13.92
C CYS A 94 -2.73 32.07 15.30
N ASP A 95 -4.01 31.69 15.34
CA ASP A 95 -4.67 31.32 16.58
C ASP A 95 -4.06 30.02 17.11
N SER A 96 -3.55 30.07 18.34
CA SER A 96 -3.02 28.89 19.05
C SER A 96 -4.06 27.76 19.20
N LEU A 97 -5.34 28.04 19.03
CA LEU A 97 -6.43 27.06 19.04
C LEU A 97 -6.81 26.55 17.64
N ASP A 98 -6.25 27.11 16.56
CA ASP A 98 -6.46 26.57 15.21
C ASP A 98 -5.65 25.28 15.04
N THR A 99 -6.34 24.16 15.18
CA THR A 99 -5.78 22.81 14.99
C THR A 99 -5.19 22.55 13.59
N ARG A 100 -5.46 23.42 12.62
CA ARG A 100 -4.88 23.33 11.25
C ARG A 100 -3.56 24.09 11.11
N SER A 101 -3.11 24.75 12.17
CA SER A 101 -1.87 25.54 12.23
C SER A 101 -0.82 24.83 13.09
N SER A 102 0.45 25.21 12.93
CA SER A 102 1.50 24.78 13.87
C SER A 102 1.19 25.31 15.28
N PRO A 103 1.46 24.56 16.36
CA PRO A 103 2.14 23.24 16.42
C PRO A 103 1.22 22.02 16.26
N TRP A 104 -0.09 22.21 16.10
CA TRP A 104 -1.07 21.11 16.03
C TRP A 104 -0.88 20.19 14.83
N THR A 105 -0.55 20.74 13.66
CA THR A 105 -0.32 19.98 12.43
C THR A 105 0.74 18.88 12.59
N ILE A 106 1.76 19.15 13.40
CA ILE A 106 2.88 18.26 13.67
C ILE A 106 2.48 17.09 14.59
N SER A 107 1.48 17.30 15.46
CA SER A 107 0.92 16.25 16.31
C SER A 107 0.18 15.15 15.53
N HIS A 108 -0.11 15.36 14.24
CA HIS A 108 -0.75 14.37 13.39
C HIS A 108 0.20 13.36 12.76
N VAL A 109 1.53 13.58 12.81
CA VAL A 109 2.53 12.69 12.18
C VAL A 109 2.54 11.29 12.79
N CYS A 110 2.68 11.18 14.11
CA CYS A 110 2.57 9.89 14.82
C CYS A 110 2.30 10.08 16.32
N ARG A 111 2.02 9.00 17.05
CA ARG A 111 1.76 9.03 18.50
C ARG A 111 2.93 9.64 19.30
N ARG A 112 4.18 9.36 18.91
CA ARG A 112 5.37 9.91 19.57
C ARG A 112 5.47 11.43 19.37
N TRP A 113 5.25 11.91 18.15
CA TRP A 113 5.21 13.34 17.83
C TRP A 113 4.13 14.06 18.61
N ARG A 114 2.92 13.49 18.66
CA ARG A 114 1.83 14.01 19.50
C ARG A 114 2.22 14.09 20.98
N SER A 115 2.80 13.02 21.53
CA SER A 115 3.21 12.99 22.92
C SER A 115 4.23 14.09 23.23
N THR A 116 5.23 14.28 22.38
CA THR A 116 6.26 15.31 22.56
C THR A 116 5.68 16.72 22.44
N VAL A 117 4.79 16.96 21.47
CA VAL A 117 4.14 18.26 21.28
C VAL A 117 3.26 18.64 22.47
N VAL A 118 2.42 17.70 22.93
CA VAL A 118 1.52 17.94 24.08
C VAL A 118 2.31 18.10 25.39
N SER A 119 3.45 17.41 25.54
CA SER A 119 4.25 17.45 26.76
C SER A 119 5.31 18.57 26.79
N ALA A 120 5.33 19.48 25.82
CA ALA A 120 6.31 20.57 25.74
C ALA A 120 5.62 21.92 25.99
N PRO A 121 5.59 22.40 27.25
CA PRO A 121 4.99 23.69 27.62
C PRO A 121 5.48 24.87 26.76
N GLU A 122 6.74 24.84 26.34
CA GLU A 122 7.37 25.88 25.51
C GLU A 122 6.72 26.04 24.13
N LEU A 123 6.01 25.04 23.61
CA LEU A 123 5.25 25.14 22.35
C LEU A 123 3.91 25.87 22.52
N TRP A 124 3.46 26.02 23.77
CA TRP A 124 2.14 26.56 24.13
C TRP A 124 2.25 27.87 24.91
N SER A 125 3.46 28.26 25.31
CA SER A 125 3.74 29.55 25.94
C SER A 125 3.86 30.64 24.88
N VAL A 126 3.23 31.78 25.14
CA VAL A 126 3.43 33.00 24.36
C VAL A 126 4.81 33.57 24.73
N THR A 127 5.77 33.56 23.79
CA THR A 127 6.95 34.44 23.85
C THR A 127 6.61 35.84 23.40
#